data_AF-A0A1V5HHG6-F1
#
_entry.id   AF-A0A1V5HHG6-F1
#
_cell.length_a   1.000
_cell.length_b   1.000
_cell.length_c   1.000
_cell.angle_alpha   90.00
_cell.angle_beta   90.00
_cell.angle_gamma   90.00
#
_symmetry.space_group_name_H-M   'P 1'
#
loop_
_entity.id
_entity.type
_entity.pdbx_description
1 polymer ?
#
loop_
_entity_poly.entity_id
_entity_poly.type
_entity_poly.pdbx_seq_one_letter_code
_entity_poly.pdbx_strand_id
1 'polypeptide(L)'
;MKRTSPSPVLFAVVVALLLAVHLAGAAAVTWNVAAGGTWDTTSLNWLPNPPGTYGDATPDSALFDDTVTGPDIPITVQAGGVSPAGVTVAGANNYALQGGAIGGSGALSKSGTGTLTLLADNTFTGGVTLSGGTIAVGVKGNETKLGAATGTLHFTGNSTLQGTVNGTSFTRPFLIDSGVTASVYSSLLAGNSVNVLGKVSGQGTLKFSGTSWFQLNNAANDWSGGLDLSGTVTVHNDGSFGAAGNPITLNTGGSLRSTTFSTSRNITINGGQFNPDGQTLTWNGVISGTALRQAGNGGTLVLTNPANSFDGVKFEGSGPTLVFGADAHLGVGGITRANVGDPTLRIVGTTPGTFTKAVAVGTGTGSLRFEVAESTATATWNGVISGTSTTVAVAKRGPGRLILANDNTYLGPTNVNAGTLLVNGTTASQRAYTVADGATLGGTGSIGLAAGSAFTAVSGATVAPGQSVGTLTVGGSLVLDAGSTLAIEIEGLGTGQYDRLVVAGAANTVTLGDGALLALDIASGLPPAAVGAALYILDNQTSSAVLGAFQYDEGDLVGVFAGKRWQITYRADTGAGISGGNDIALVAIPEPSLAALLLAMAPLVVRRRARR
;
A
#
# COMPACT_ATOMS: atom_id res chain seq x y z
N MET A 1 -105.43 -5.38 -13.32
CA MET A 1 -104.25 -4.49 -13.30
C MET A 1 -102.98 -5.33 -13.21
N LYS A 2 -101.88 -4.88 -13.81
CA LYS A 2 -100.55 -5.52 -13.86
C LYS A 2 -100.50 -6.89 -14.58
N ARG A 3 -99.50 -7.19 -15.41
CA ARG A 3 -98.67 -6.34 -16.30
C ARG A 3 -98.04 -7.33 -17.30
N THR A 4 -98.10 -7.04 -18.60
CA THR A 4 -97.53 -7.93 -19.63
C THR A 4 -96.00 -7.97 -19.52
N SER A 5 -95.43 -9.16 -19.68
CA SER A 5 -93.96 -9.35 -19.70
C SER A 5 -93.40 -9.00 -21.09
N PRO A 6 -92.35 -8.18 -21.20
CA PRO A 6 -91.61 -8.00 -22.44
C PRO A 6 -90.58 -9.14 -22.66
N SER A 7 -90.30 -9.43 -23.94
CA SER A 7 -89.49 -10.56 -24.42
C SER A 7 -88.01 -10.52 -23.93
N PRO A 8 -87.34 -11.68 -23.72
CA PRO A 8 -85.96 -11.74 -23.20
C PRO A 8 -84.89 -11.13 -24.13
N VAL A 9 -85.21 -10.94 -25.41
CA VAL A 9 -84.24 -10.58 -26.47
C VAL A 9 -83.62 -9.18 -26.25
N LEU A 10 -84.31 -8.27 -25.54
CA LEU A 10 -83.80 -6.90 -25.33
C LEU A 10 -82.78 -6.79 -24.20
N PHE A 11 -82.74 -7.75 -23.25
CA PHE A 11 -81.79 -7.69 -22.13
C PHE A 11 -80.40 -8.21 -22.52
N ALA A 12 -80.32 -9.15 -23.46
CA ALA A 12 -79.06 -9.63 -24.02
C ALA A 12 -78.30 -8.54 -24.80
N VAL A 13 -79.03 -7.66 -25.51
CA VAL A 13 -78.41 -6.59 -26.32
C VAL A 13 -77.86 -5.45 -25.45
N VAL A 14 -78.52 -5.12 -24.32
CA VAL A 14 -78.04 -4.06 -23.41
C VAL A 14 -76.87 -4.52 -22.53
N VAL A 15 -76.82 -5.80 -22.14
CA VAL A 15 -75.66 -6.35 -21.41
C VAL A 15 -74.45 -6.59 -22.32
N ALA A 16 -74.67 -6.95 -23.60
CA ALA A 16 -73.58 -7.05 -24.58
C ALA A 16 -72.95 -5.69 -24.95
N LEU A 17 -73.70 -4.59 -24.85
CA LEU A 17 -73.20 -3.24 -25.19
C LEU A 17 -72.49 -2.54 -24.01
N LEU A 18 -72.67 -3.01 -22.77
CA LEU A 18 -71.96 -2.49 -21.59
C LEU A 18 -70.74 -3.34 -21.18
N LEU A 19 -70.54 -4.49 -21.82
CA LEU A 19 -69.33 -5.31 -21.71
C LEU A 19 -68.32 -5.07 -22.85
N ALA A 20 -68.48 -3.94 -23.56
CA ALA A 20 -67.56 -3.46 -24.61
C ALA A 20 -66.72 -2.25 -24.18
N VAL A 21 -66.83 -1.80 -22.92
CA VAL A 21 -65.74 -1.04 -22.29
C VAL A 21 -64.59 -2.03 -22.11
N HIS A 22 -63.67 -2.00 -23.06
CA HIS A 22 -62.49 -2.82 -23.05
C HIS A 22 -61.77 -2.59 -21.72
N LEU A 23 -61.45 -3.67 -20.98
CA LEU A 23 -60.23 -3.68 -20.19
C LEU A 23 -59.06 -3.73 -21.18
N ALA A 24 -58.82 -2.60 -21.83
CA ALA A 24 -57.65 -2.37 -22.66
C ALA A 24 -56.45 -2.31 -21.70
N GLY A 25 -55.86 -3.47 -21.44
CA GLY A 25 -54.46 -3.50 -21.05
C GLY A 25 -53.64 -2.86 -22.17
N ALA A 26 -52.63 -2.09 -21.79
CA ALA A 26 -51.72 -1.42 -22.71
C ALA A 26 -51.28 -2.35 -23.85
N ALA A 27 -51.46 -1.94 -25.11
CA ALA A 27 -50.94 -2.72 -26.23
C ALA A 27 -49.42 -2.62 -26.26
N ALA A 28 -48.74 -3.69 -26.68
CA ALA A 28 -47.30 -3.64 -26.94
C ALA A 28 -47.09 -3.26 -28.41
N VAL A 29 -46.43 -2.13 -28.65
CA VAL A 29 -46.16 -1.61 -29.99
C VAL A 29 -44.65 -1.57 -30.28
N THR A 30 -44.23 -2.04 -31.45
CA THR A 30 -42.83 -2.20 -31.87
C THR A 30 -42.42 -1.09 -32.82
N TRP A 31 -41.30 -0.43 -32.53
CA TRP A 31 -40.73 0.64 -33.35
C TRP A 31 -40.30 0.13 -34.73
N ASN A 32 -40.65 0.84 -35.80
CA ASN A 32 -40.48 0.35 -37.19
C ASN A 32 -39.66 1.25 -38.13
N VAL A 33 -39.13 2.38 -37.65
CA VAL A 33 -38.38 3.36 -38.47
C VAL A 33 -36.89 3.35 -38.15
N ALA A 34 -36.04 3.54 -39.16
CA ALA A 34 -34.62 3.79 -38.97
C ALA A 34 -34.34 5.19 -38.38
N ALA A 35 -33.09 5.65 -38.47
CA ALA A 35 -32.66 6.97 -37.99
C ALA A 35 -33.56 8.11 -38.52
N GLY A 36 -34.01 8.99 -37.61
CA GLY A 36 -34.80 10.18 -37.94
C GLY A 36 -36.28 10.12 -37.61
N GLY A 37 -36.79 9.00 -37.09
CA GLY A 37 -38.16 8.92 -36.56
C GLY A 37 -38.34 9.68 -35.23
N THR A 38 -39.52 10.29 -35.06
CA THR A 38 -39.96 10.92 -33.81
C THR A 38 -40.83 9.93 -33.00
N TRP A 39 -40.60 9.83 -31.69
CA TRP A 39 -41.55 9.19 -30.79
C TRP A 39 -42.53 10.26 -30.28
N ASP A 40 -43.72 10.24 -30.89
CA ASP A 40 -44.86 11.10 -30.61
C ASP A 40 -46.17 10.27 -30.73
N THR A 41 -47.32 10.93 -30.62
CA THR A 41 -48.66 10.32 -30.72
C THR A 41 -49.34 10.55 -32.09
N THR A 42 -48.58 10.91 -33.13
CA THR A 42 -49.12 11.34 -34.44
C THR A 42 -48.41 10.72 -35.66
N SER A 43 -47.16 10.31 -35.49
CA SER A 43 -46.31 9.67 -36.49
C SER A 43 -46.53 8.15 -36.52
N LEU A 44 -46.57 7.57 -37.72
CA LEU A 44 -46.92 6.16 -37.96
C LEU A 44 -45.71 5.22 -37.82
N ASN A 45 -44.97 5.36 -36.72
CA ASN A 45 -43.64 4.76 -36.51
C ASN A 45 -43.68 3.40 -35.77
N TRP A 46 -44.87 2.78 -35.69
CA TRP A 46 -45.12 1.63 -34.81
C TRP A 46 -45.92 0.49 -35.49
N LEU A 47 -45.63 -0.75 -35.07
CA LEU A 47 -46.30 -2.02 -35.44
C LEU A 47 -46.87 -2.70 -34.18
N PRO A 48 -47.78 -3.70 -34.28
CA PRO A 48 -48.58 -4.08 -35.45
C PRO A 48 -50.01 -3.49 -35.33
N ASN A 49 -50.17 -2.21 -35.66
CA ASN A 49 -51.36 -1.69 -36.35
C ASN A 49 -51.40 -2.16 -37.85
N PRO A 50 -52.23 -1.57 -38.75
CA PRO A 50 -51.63 -0.85 -39.88
C PRO A 50 -50.80 0.33 -39.32
N PRO A 51 -49.76 0.86 -40.01
CA PRO A 51 -48.78 1.78 -39.42
C PRO A 51 -49.43 2.82 -38.48
N GLY A 52 -49.14 2.70 -37.18
CA GLY A 52 -50.01 3.25 -36.14
C GLY A 52 -49.37 4.39 -35.34
N THR A 53 -50.21 5.27 -34.82
CA THR A 53 -49.84 6.25 -33.79
C THR A 53 -49.73 5.57 -32.43
N TYR A 54 -48.75 5.97 -31.64
CA TYR A 54 -48.60 5.50 -30.25
C TYR A 54 -49.61 6.20 -29.32
N GLY A 55 -50.35 5.43 -28.51
CA GLY A 55 -51.09 5.91 -27.35
C GLY A 55 -52.40 6.68 -27.61
N ASP A 56 -53.39 6.07 -28.28
CA ASP A 56 -54.77 6.59 -28.27
C ASP A 56 -55.57 5.95 -27.10
N ALA A 57 -56.24 6.79 -26.31
CA ALA A 57 -57.01 6.49 -25.09
C ALA A 57 -56.29 5.79 -23.90
N THR A 58 -55.36 4.87 -24.12
CA THR A 58 -54.58 4.18 -23.06
C THR A 58 -53.08 4.19 -23.36
N PRO A 59 -52.18 4.37 -22.38
CA PRO A 59 -50.74 4.32 -22.62
C PRO A 59 -50.30 2.96 -23.14
N ASP A 60 -49.71 2.91 -24.34
CA ASP A 60 -49.11 1.69 -24.87
C ASP A 60 -47.74 1.40 -24.23
N SER A 61 -47.27 0.16 -24.38
CA SER A 61 -45.90 -0.24 -24.07
C SER A 61 -45.05 -0.17 -25.34
N ALA A 62 -43.94 0.57 -25.30
CA ALA A 62 -43.03 0.72 -26.44
C ALA A 62 -41.97 -0.39 -26.44
N LEU A 63 -41.82 -1.09 -27.57
CA LEU A 63 -40.76 -2.07 -27.82
C LEU A 63 -39.81 -1.54 -28.91
N PHE A 64 -38.52 -1.58 -28.63
CA PHE A 64 -37.43 -1.32 -29.56
C PHE A 64 -36.60 -2.61 -29.66
N ASP A 65 -36.49 -3.21 -30.85
CA ASP A 65 -35.85 -4.51 -31.07
C ASP A 65 -35.13 -4.57 -32.43
N ASP A 66 -34.81 -5.77 -32.93
CA ASP A 66 -34.11 -5.94 -34.21
C ASP A 66 -35.03 -5.86 -35.44
N THR A 67 -36.30 -5.41 -35.29
CA THR A 67 -37.23 -5.17 -36.43
C THR A 67 -36.71 -4.12 -37.40
N VAL A 68 -35.93 -3.15 -36.90
CA VAL A 68 -35.28 -2.11 -37.71
C VAL A 68 -33.83 -2.50 -37.95
N THR A 69 -33.33 -2.41 -39.19
CA THR A 69 -31.93 -2.71 -39.47
C THR A 69 -31.04 -1.46 -39.35
N GLY A 70 -30.11 -1.44 -38.39
CA GLY A 70 -29.05 -0.42 -38.32
C GLY A 70 -28.24 -0.51 -37.04
N PRO A 71 -26.91 -0.27 -37.06
CA PRO A 71 -26.06 -0.45 -35.88
C PRO A 71 -26.38 0.57 -34.77
N ASP A 72 -26.70 1.82 -35.14
CA ASP A 72 -27.03 2.91 -34.22
C ASP A 72 -28.31 3.62 -34.68
N ILE A 73 -29.36 3.59 -33.86
CA ILE A 73 -30.69 4.10 -34.18
C ILE A 73 -31.05 5.25 -33.21
N PRO A 74 -30.87 6.52 -33.62
CA PRO A 74 -31.30 7.68 -32.85
C PRO A 74 -32.82 7.90 -32.97
N ILE A 75 -33.48 8.06 -31.84
CA ILE A 75 -34.93 8.28 -31.72
C ILE A 75 -35.16 9.56 -30.93
N THR A 76 -35.92 10.49 -31.51
CA THR A 76 -36.23 11.77 -30.87
C THR A 76 -37.63 11.71 -30.25
N VAL A 77 -37.70 11.69 -28.92
CA VAL A 77 -38.94 11.87 -28.17
C VAL A 77 -39.43 13.30 -28.37
N GLN A 78 -40.73 13.48 -28.65
CA GLN A 78 -41.34 14.81 -28.81
C GLN A 78 -41.03 15.76 -27.64
N ALA A 79 -40.97 17.06 -27.91
CA ALA A 79 -40.57 18.06 -26.90
C ALA A 79 -41.46 18.07 -25.64
N GLY A 80 -42.75 17.71 -25.76
CA GLY A 80 -43.67 17.57 -24.62
C GLY A 80 -43.49 16.28 -23.80
N GLY A 81 -42.61 15.38 -24.22
CA GLY A 81 -42.42 14.06 -23.63
C GLY A 81 -43.47 13.03 -24.04
N VAL A 82 -43.29 11.81 -23.55
CA VAL A 82 -44.20 10.66 -23.72
C VAL A 82 -44.38 9.96 -22.38
N SER A 83 -45.49 9.25 -22.16
CA SER A 83 -45.74 8.54 -20.90
C SER A 83 -46.28 7.12 -21.14
N PRO A 84 -45.40 6.15 -21.48
CA PRO A 84 -45.81 4.78 -21.80
C PRO A 84 -46.18 3.96 -20.57
N ALA A 85 -46.95 2.89 -20.78
CA ALA A 85 -47.18 1.86 -19.76
C ALA A 85 -45.92 1.04 -19.45
N GLY A 86 -44.97 1.00 -20.38
CA GLY A 86 -43.65 0.41 -20.21
C GLY A 86 -42.77 0.66 -21.44
N VAL A 87 -41.47 0.53 -21.28
CA VAL A 87 -40.49 0.61 -22.38
C VAL A 87 -39.63 -0.64 -22.34
N THR A 88 -39.50 -1.34 -23.45
CA THR A 88 -38.58 -2.47 -23.61
C THR A 88 -37.61 -2.15 -24.74
N VAL A 89 -36.32 -2.25 -24.46
CA VAL A 89 -35.25 -2.23 -25.46
C VAL A 89 -34.59 -3.60 -25.47
N ALA A 90 -34.61 -4.26 -26.61
CA ALA A 90 -34.18 -5.63 -26.83
C ALA A 90 -33.27 -5.72 -28.07
N GLY A 91 -32.80 -6.93 -28.38
CA GLY A 91 -32.02 -7.18 -29.60
C GLY A 91 -30.54 -6.78 -29.53
N ALA A 92 -29.90 -6.76 -30.68
CA ALA A 92 -28.49 -6.43 -30.89
C ALA A 92 -28.26 -4.96 -31.29
N ASN A 93 -29.27 -4.27 -31.82
CA ASN A 93 -29.20 -2.86 -32.21
C ASN A 93 -28.83 -1.92 -31.04
N ASN A 94 -28.06 -0.86 -31.31
CA ASN A 94 -27.94 0.25 -30.38
C ASN A 94 -29.05 1.28 -30.62
N TYR A 95 -29.65 1.75 -29.53
CA TYR A 95 -30.68 2.79 -29.55
C TYR A 95 -30.21 4.01 -28.76
N ALA A 96 -30.44 5.22 -29.29
CA ALA A 96 -30.16 6.47 -28.59
C ALA A 96 -31.46 7.28 -28.43
N LEU A 97 -31.95 7.39 -27.19
CA LEU A 97 -33.18 8.14 -26.88
C LEU A 97 -32.81 9.57 -26.44
N GLN A 98 -33.32 10.54 -27.18
CA GLN A 98 -33.04 11.97 -27.04
C GLN A 98 -34.33 12.79 -27.18
N GLY A 99 -34.28 14.11 -26.93
CA GLY A 99 -35.44 14.99 -27.04
C GLY A 99 -36.14 15.21 -25.71
N GLY A 100 -37.47 15.09 -25.68
CA GLY A 100 -38.27 15.23 -24.45
C GLY A 100 -38.16 14.05 -23.48
N ALA A 101 -38.78 14.20 -22.31
CA ALA A 101 -38.73 13.21 -21.25
C ALA A 101 -39.68 12.02 -21.48
N ILE A 102 -39.24 10.83 -21.09
CA ILE A 102 -40.09 9.65 -20.88
C ILE A 102 -40.59 9.70 -19.43
N GLY A 103 -41.91 9.80 -19.27
CA GLY A 103 -42.63 9.87 -18.00
C GLY A 103 -43.57 8.69 -17.76
N GLY A 104 -44.53 8.87 -16.86
CA GLY A 104 -45.54 7.86 -16.52
C GLY A 104 -45.10 6.86 -15.43
N SER A 105 -45.96 5.90 -15.13
CA SER A 105 -45.68 4.85 -14.14
C SER A 105 -44.98 3.61 -14.72
N GLY A 106 -44.75 3.58 -16.03
CA GLY A 106 -44.10 2.47 -16.71
C GLY A 106 -42.64 2.28 -16.28
N ALA A 107 -42.17 1.04 -16.37
CA ALA A 107 -40.77 0.68 -16.16
C ALA A 107 -40.00 0.64 -17.49
N LEU A 108 -38.69 0.82 -17.43
CA LEU A 108 -37.78 0.60 -18.55
C LEU A 108 -37.08 -0.76 -18.41
N SER A 109 -37.28 -1.67 -19.36
CA SER A 109 -36.62 -2.97 -19.44
C SER A 109 -35.56 -2.95 -20.54
N LYS A 110 -34.34 -3.40 -20.23
CA LYS A 110 -33.23 -3.57 -21.18
C LYS A 110 -32.78 -5.02 -21.24
N SER A 111 -32.90 -5.62 -22.43
CA SER A 111 -32.47 -6.98 -22.76
C SER A 111 -31.70 -7.01 -24.07
N GLY A 112 -31.26 -8.19 -24.53
CA GLY A 112 -30.41 -8.31 -25.72
C GLY A 112 -29.00 -7.74 -25.52
N THR A 113 -28.16 -7.80 -26.55
CA THR A 113 -26.73 -7.41 -26.47
C THR A 113 -26.45 -5.95 -26.77
N GLY A 114 -27.37 -5.22 -27.42
CA GLY A 114 -27.17 -3.83 -27.85
C GLY A 114 -27.04 -2.82 -26.71
N THR A 115 -26.66 -1.59 -27.05
CA THR A 115 -26.53 -0.45 -26.11
C THR A 115 -27.71 0.49 -26.20
N LEU A 116 -28.36 0.77 -25.06
CA LEU A 116 -29.33 1.85 -24.91
C LEU A 116 -28.63 3.10 -24.36
N THR A 117 -28.53 4.16 -25.15
CA THR A 117 -28.03 5.47 -24.70
C THR A 117 -29.20 6.37 -24.34
N LEU A 118 -29.21 6.87 -23.11
CA LEU A 118 -30.22 7.82 -22.61
C LEU A 118 -29.59 9.21 -22.50
N LEU A 119 -30.09 10.16 -23.30
CA LEU A 119 -29.54 11.52 -23.44
C LEU A 119 -30.43 12.61 -22.82
N ALA A 120 -31.73 12.35 -22.66
CA ALA A 120 -32.67 13.23 -21.97
C ALA A 120 -32.84 12.82 -20.49
N ASP A 121 -33.16 13.79 -19.63
CA ASP A 121 -33.65 13.50 -18.29
C ASP A 121 -35.08 12.96 -18.36
N ASN A 122 -35.36 11.89 -17.61
CA ASN A 122 -36.61 11.15 -17.66
C ASN A 122 -37.32 11.22 -16.29
N THR A 123 -38.63 11.05 -16.30
CA THR A 123 -39.49 11.22 -15.11
C THR A 123 -40.32 9.98 -14.77
N PHE A 124 -40.16 8.88 -15.53
CA PHE A 124 -40.87 7.63 -15.25
C PHE A 124 -40.54 7.08 -13.85
N THR A 125 -41.54 6.47 -13.20
CA THR A 125 -41.42 6.02 -11.80
C THR A 125 -41.34 4.50 -11.62
N GLY A 126 -41.57 3.70 -12.68
CA GLY A 126 -41.56 2.23 -12.61
C GLY A 126 -40.18 1.59 -12.40
N GLY A 127 -39.10 2.36 -12.37
CA GLY A 127 -37.73 1.85 -12.25
C GLY A 127 -37.17 1.29 -13.55
N VAL A 128 -36.01 0.64 -13.45
CA VAL A 128 -35.27 0.11 -14.61
C VAL A 128 -34.83 -1.33 -14.34
N THR A 129 -35.17 -2.24 -15.24
CA THR A 129 -34.75 -3.65 -15.21
C THR A 129 -33.71 -3.90 -16.30
N LEU A 130 -32.58 -4.53 -15.95
CA LEU A 130 -31.55 -4.95 -16.89
C LEU A 130 -31.39 -6.48 -16.88
N SER A 131 -31.74 -7.10 -17.99
CA SER A 131 -31.57 -8.53 -18.25
C SER A 131 -30.43 -8.82 -19.25
N GLY A 132 -29.90 -7.80 -19.94
CA GLY A 132 -28.77 -7.97 -20.87
C GLY A 132 -28.28 -6.66 -21.52
N GLY A 133 -27.03 -6.70 -22.02
CA GLY A 133 -26.44 -5.60 -22.80
C GLY A 133 -26.10 -4.38 -21.94
N THR A 134 -26.11 -3.19 -22.54
CA THR A 134 -25.64 -1.95 -21.89
C THR A 134 -26.73 -0.89 -21.82
N ILE A 135 -26.82 -0.16 -20.70
CA ILE A 135 -27.42 1.18 -20.64
C ILE A 135 -26.31 2.21 -20.40
N ALA A 136 -26.17 3.17 -21.31
CA ALA A 136 -25.25 4.30 -21.20
C ALA A 136 -26.03 5.58 -20.83
N VAL A 137 -25.63 6.23 -19.73
CA VAL A 137 -26.22 7.52 -19.31
C VAL A 137 -25.32 8.67 -19.78
N GLY A 138 -25.78 9.39 -20.81
CA GLY A 138 -25.03 10.45 -21.49
C GLY A 138 -25.49 11.86 -21.16
N VAL A 139 -24.56 12.83 -21.28
CA VAL A 139 -24.65 14.27 -20.92
C VAL A 139 -24.62 14.62 -19.42
N LYS A 140 -24.09 15.82 -19.12
CA LYS A 140 -23.84 16.33 -17.76
C LYS A 140 -25.11 16.31 -16.90
N GLY A 141 -24.92 15.96 -15.62
CA GLY A 141 -25.94 16.07 -14.59
C GLY A 141 -26.67 14.75 -14.35
N ASN A 142 -26.37 14.17 -13.18
CA ASN A 142 -27.12 13.19 -12.41
C ASN A 142 -27.72 11.95 -13.10
N GLU A 143 -28.19 11.02 -12.29
CA GLU A 143 -28.79 9.76 -12.68
C GLU A 143 -30.24 9.87 -13.23
N THR A 144 -30.73 11.09 -13.43
CA THR A 144 -32.09 11.48 -13.86
C THR A 144 -32.49 10.93 -15.22
N LYS A 145 -31.53 10.55 -16.07
CA LYS A 145 -31.78 9.83 -17.33
C LYS A 145 -32.47 8.47 -17.13
N LEU A 146 -32.38 7.88 -15.94
CA LEU A 146 -32.99 6.59 -15.57
C LEU A 146 -34.32 6.77 -14.81
N GLY A 147 -35.02 7.88 -15.00
CA GLY A 147 -36.30 8.16 -14.32
C GLY A 147 -36.11 8.65 -12.89
N ALA A 148 -37.19 8.58 -12.10
CA ALA A 148 -37.19 9.01 -10.71
C ALA A 148 -36.14 8.29 -9.85
N ALA A 149 -35.50 9.01 -8.92
CA ALA A 149 -34.44 8.46 -8.06
C ALA A 149 -34.93 7.38 -7.06
N THR A 150 -36.25 7.28 -6.86
CA THR A 150 -36.89 6.20 -6.08
C THR A 150 -37.06 4.90 -6.86
N GLY A 151 -36.94 4.93 -8.19
CA GLY A 151 -37.01 3.72 -9.02
C GLY A 151 -35.75 2.87 -8.85
N THR A 152 -35.94 1.59 -8.51
CA THR A 152 -34.83 0.63 -8.37
C THR A 152 -34.17 0.33 -9.72
N LEU A 153 -32.85 0.11 -9.69
CA LEU A 153 -32.09 -0.48 -10.78
C LEU A 153 -31.94 -1.99 -10.54
N HIS A 154 -32.76 -2.81 -11.21
CA HIS A 154 -32.85 -4.25 -10.97
C HIS A 154 -32.12 -5.04 -12.06
N PHE A 155 -31.03 -5.70 -11.68
CA PHE A 155 -30.23 -6.56 -12.55
C PHE A 155 -30.72 -8.01 -12.43
N THR A 156 -31.47 -8.46 -13.45
CA THR A 156 -32.03 -9.82 -13.59
C THR A 156 -31.21 -10.70 -14.54
N GLY A 157 -30.23 -10.11 -15.24
CA GLY A 157 -29.30 -10.80 -16.13
C GLY A 157 -28.02 -9.98 -16.36
N ASN A 158 -26.95 -10.67 -16.80
CA ASN A 158 -25.61 -10.07 -16.94
C ASN A 158 -25.63 -8.86 -17.87
N SER A 159 -25.34 -7.69 -17.31
CA SER A 159 -25.57 -6.41 -18.00
C SER A 159 -24.68 -5.29 -17.47
N THR A 160 -24.58 -4.21 -18.24
CA THR A 160 -23.66 -3.10 -18.00
C THR A 160 -24.42 -1.78 -17.83
N LEU A 161 -24.11 -1.06 -16.75
CA LEU A 161 -24.44 0.34 -16.56
C LEU A 161 -23.19 1.18 -16.86
N GLN A 162 -23.22 1.98 -17.92
CA GLN A 162 -22.09 2.79 -18.36
C GLN A 162 -22.29 4.27 -18.00
N GLY A 163 -21.36 4.81 -17.20
CA GLY A 163 -21.24 6.24 -16.98
C GLY A 163 -20.34 6.88 -18.04
N THR A 164 -20.88 7.75 -18.90
CA THR A 164 -20.11 8.40 -19.99
C THR A 164 -19.80 9.88 -19.71
N VAL A 165 -19.95 10.36 -18.48
CA VAL A 165 -19.63 11.73 -18.07
C VAL A 165 -18.98 11.74 -16.67
N ASN A 166 -18.01 12.62 -16.46
CA ASN A 166 -17.33 12.79 -15.18
C ASN A 166 -18.31 13.27 -14.09
N GLY A 167 -18.29 12.60 -12.93
CA GLY A 167 -19.15 12.93 -11.79
C GLY A 167 -20.54 12.30 -11.84
N THR A 168 -20.84 11.46 -12.84
CA THR A 168 -22.10 10.67 -12.86
C THR A 168 -22.21 9.89 -11.56
N SER A 169 -23.30 10.09 -10.83
CA SER A 169 -23.50 9.50 -9.50
C SER A 169 -24.87 8.85 -9.44
N PHE A 170 -24.90 7.54 -9.14
CA PHE A 170 -26.11 6.75 -8.96
C PHE A 170 -26.46 6.70 -7.47
N THR A 171 -27.55 7.36 -7.06
CA THR A 171 -28.04 7.42 -5.67
C THR A 171 -29.24 6.51 -5.44
N ARG A 172 -29.90 6.04 -6.51
CA ARG A 172 -31.01 5.07 -6.44
C ARG A 172 -30.57 3.67 -5.95
N PRO A 173 -31.47 2.84 -5.39
CA PRO A 173 -31.17 1.47 -5.00
C PRO A 173 -30.79 0.58 -6.20
N PHE A 174 -29.83 -0.31 -5.99
CA PHE A 174 -29.50 -1.41 -6.91
C PHE A 174 -29.98 -2.73 -6.28
N LEU A 175 -30.62 -3.59 -7.07
CA LEU A 175 -30.97 -4.97 -6.72
C LEU A 175 -30.30 -5.91 -7.74
N ILE A 176 -29.52 -6.88 -7.27
CA ILE A 176 -28.80 -7.83 -8.15
C ILE A 176 -29.24 -9.26 -7.82
N ASP A 177 -29.86 -9.94 -8.78
CA ASP A 177 -30.37 -11.30 -8.60
C ASP A 177 -29.24 -12.34 -8.48
N SER A 178 -29.56 -13.50 -7.90
CA SER A 178 -28.61 -14.60 -7.71
C SER A 178 -28.02 -15.07 -9.05
N GLY A 179 -26.70 -15.20 -9.12
CA GLY A 179 -25.97 -15.59 -10.33
C GLY A 179 -25.80 -14.49 -11.39
N VAL A 180 -26.34 -13.29 -11.17
CA VAL A 180 -26.20 -12.14 -12.08
C VAL A 180 -24.96 -11.33 -11.75
N THR A 181 -24.27 -10.82 -12.77
CA THR A 181 -23.22 -9.79 -12.63
C THR A 181 -23.73 -8.44 -13.13
N ALA A 182 -23.87 -7.48 -12.21
CA ALA A 182 -24.10 -6.08 -12.52
C ALA A 182 -22.76 -5.37 -12.76
N SER A 183 -22.46 -5.01 -14.01
CA SER A 183 -21.21 -4.31 -14.36
C SER A 183 -21.41 -2.80 -14.39
N VAL A 184 -20.68 -2.06 -13.56
CA VAL A 184 -20.54 -0.61 -13.65
C VAL A 184 -19.28 -0.30 -14.44
N TYR A 185 -19.44 0.34 -15.60
CA TYR A 185 -18.37 0.57 -16.57
C TYR A 185 -18.17 2.06 -16.85
N SER A 186 -16.94 2.45 -17.17
CA SER A 186 -16.68 3.75 -17.79
C SER A 186 -15.46 3.74 -18.70
N SER A 187 -15.64 4.30 -19.90
CA SER A 187 -14.61 4.53 -20.92
C SER A 187 -13.99 5.93 -20.85
N LEU A 188 -14.31 6.74 -19.84
CA LEU A 188 -13.69 8.06 -19.67
C LEU A 188 -12.21 7.93 -19.32
N LEU A 189 -11.42 8.92 -19.73
CA LEU A 189 -10.00 9.02 -19.40
C LEU A 189 -9.75 8.95 -17.89
N ALA A 190 -8.57 8.45 -17.50
CA ALA A 190 -8.16 8.38 -16.09
C ALA A 190 -8.28 9.74 -15.39
N GLY A 191 -8.73 9.73 -14.13
CA GLY A 191 -9.02 10.93 -13.34
C GLY A 191 -10.50 11.34 -13.32
N ASN A 192 -11.31 10.89 -14.29
CA ASN A 192 -12.77 11.05 -14.26
C ASN A 192 -13.43 10.04 -13.31
N SER A 193 -14.60 10.39 -12.77
CA SER A 193 -15.33 9.60 -11.77
C SER A 193 -16.72 9.13 -12.21
N VAL A 194 -17.11 7.94 -11.74
CA VAL A 194 -18.49 7.42 -11.77
C VAL A 194 -18.81 6.78 -10.41
N ASN A 195 -19.88 7.22 -9.75
CA ASN A 195 -20.11 6.92 -8.33
C ASN A 195 -21.36 6.05 -8.12
N VAL A 196 -21.28 5.06 -7.23
CA VAL A 196 -22.40 4.29 -6.70
C VAL A 196 -22.56 4.64 -5.22
N LEU A 197 -23.61 5.43 -4.95
CA LEU A 197 -23.93 6.02 -3.65
C LEU A 197 -25.24 5.46 -3.08
N GLY A 198 -26.12 4.94 -3.93
CA GLY A 198 -27.32 4.23 -3.52
C GLY A 198 -27.03 2.87 -2.88
N LYS A 199 -28.01 2.33 -2.16
CA LYS A 199 -27.88 1.02 -1.52
C LYS A 199 -27.83 -0.09 -2.57
N VAL A 200 -26.83 -0.95 -2.52
CA VAL A 200 -26.72 -2.17 -3.31
C VAL A 200 -27.17 -3.38 -2.47
N SER A 201 -28.14 -4.13 -3.00
CA SER A 201 -28.79 -5.27 -2.34
C SER A 201 -28.81 -6.51 -3.25
N GLY A 202 -28.96 -7.71 -2.68
CA GLY A 202 -29.20 -8.95 -3.43
C GLY A 202 -28.11 -10.02 -3.31
N GLN A 203 -28.07 -10.94 -4.27
CA GLN A 203 -27.23 -12.15 -4.23
C GLN A 203 -26.32 -12.32 -5.46
N GLY A 204 -26.34 -11.37 -6.40
CA GLY A 204 -25.42 -11.33 -7.54
C GLY A 204 -24.14 -10.53 -7.27
N THR A 205 -23.24 -10.58 -8.24
CA THR A 205 -21.93 -9.91 -8.21
C THR A 205 -22.05 -8.45 -8.66
N LEU A 206 -21.43 -7.53 -7.92
CA LEU A 206 -21.18 -6.17 -8.39
C LEU A 206 -19.77 -6.10 -8.99
N LYS A 207 -19.65 -5.61 -10.23
CA LYS A 207 -18.36 -5.46 -10.94
C LYS A 207 -18.09 -4.02 -11.29
N PHE A 208 -16.86 -3.55 -11.08
CA PHE A 208 -16.37 -2.27 -11.58
C PHE A 208 -15.27 -2.48 -12.61
N SER A 209 -15.33 -1.79 -13.76
CA SER A 209 -14.34 -1.95 -14.85
C SER A 209 -14.19 -0.69 -15.70
N GLY A 210 -13.05 -0.58 -16.40
CA GLY A 210 -12.73 0.56 -17.26
C GLY A 210 -11.68 1.50 -16.67
N THR A 211 -11.47 2.64 -17.32
CA THR A 211 -10.30 3.53 -17.12
C THR A 211 -10.52 4.65 -16.12
N SER A 212 -11.76 4.87 -15.68
CA SER A 212 -12.12 5.82 -14.63
C SER A 212 -11.80 5.30 -13.23
N TRP A 213 -11.89 6.19 -12.25
CA TRP A 213 -12.07 5.76 -10.86
C TRP A 213 -13.55 5.80 -10.47
N PHE A 214 -13.95 4.91 -9.57
CA PHE A 214 -15.31 4.80 -9.08
C PHE A 214 -15.36 5.13 -7.59
N GLN A 215 -16.53 5.55 -7.09
CA GLN A 215 -16.80 5.56 -5.66
C GLN A 215 -17.83 4.48 -5.33
N LEU A 216 -17.59 3.76 -4.23
CA LEU A 216 -18.58 2.90 -3.59
C LEU A 216 -18.69 3.36 -2.14
N ASN A 217 -19.78 4.07 -1.82
CA ASN A 217 -19.95 4.77 -0.56
C ASN A 217 -21.39 4.66 -0.03
N ASN A 218 -21.72 3.50 0.51
CA ASN A 218 -22.97 3.32 1.25
C ASN A 218 -22.80 2.24 2.31
N ALA A 219 -22.86 2.63 3.59
CA ALA A 219 -22.65 1.73 4.72
C ALA A 219 -23.81 0.74 4.96
N ALA A 220 -24.95 0.94 4.31
CA ALA A 220 -26.14 0.09 4.42
C ALA A 220 -26.23 -0.97 3.30
N ASN A 221 -25.19 -1.12 2.47
CA ASN A 221 -25.11 -2.15 1.45
C ASN A 221 -25.17 -3.56 2.05
N ASP A 222 -26.03 -4.43 1.52
CA ASP A 222 -26.26 -5.79 2.03
C ASP A 222 -26.24 -6.87 0.94
N TRP A 223 -25.73 -6.56 -0.26
CA TRP A 223 -25.52 -7.58 -1.29
C TRP A 223 -24.42 -8.58 -0.92
N SER A 224 -24.54 -9.82 -1.41
CA SER A 224 -23.75 -10.97 -0.94
C SER A 224 -23.10 -11.83 -2.03
N GLY A 225 -23.32 -11.53 -3.32
CA GLY A 225 -22.82 -12.33 -4.45
C GLY A 225 -21.41 -12.01 -4.94
N GLY A 226 -20.70 -11.09 -4.29
CA GLY A 226 -19.30 -10.76 -4.56
C GLY A 226 -19.07 -9.35 -5.09
N LEU A 227 -17.81 -8.91 -5.01
CA LEU A 227 -17.30 -7.65 -5.54
C LEU A 227 -16.09 -7.91 -6.45
N ASP A 228 -16.25 -7.64 -7.75
CA ASP A 228 -15.17 -7.70 -8.74
C ASP A 228 -14.61 -6.28 -8.98
N LEU A 229 -13.37 -6.08 -8.55
CA LEU A 229 -12.60 -4.87 -8.79
C LEU A 229 -11.66 -5.09 -9.99
N SER A 230 -12.18 -4.86 -11.20
CA SER A 230 -11.40 -4.80 -12.45
C SER A 230 -11.06 -3.35 -12.87
N GLY A 231 -11.44 -2.35 -12.08
CA GLY A 231 -11.12 -0.92 -12.26
C GLY A 231 -10.69 -0.26 -10.94
N THR A 232 -10.45 1.04 -10.96
CA THR A 232 -10.05 1.77 -9.73
C THR A 232 -11.28 2.14 -8.90
N VAL A 233 -11.41 1.68 -7.65
CA VAL A 233 -12.59 1.94 -6.80
C VAL A 233 -12.19 2.50 -5.45
N THR A 234 -12.74 3.64 -5.05
CA THR A 234 -12.57 4.25 -3.73
C THR A 234 -13.72 3.84 -2.80
N VAL A 235 -13.38 3.12 -1.74
CA VAL A 235 -14.31 2.61 -0.73
C VAL A 235 -14.19 3.42 0.57
N HIS A 236 -15.31 3.75 1.22
CA HIS A 236 -15.32 4.77 2.27
C HIS A 236 -15.56 4.24 3.70
N ASN A 237 -15.92 2.96 3.83
CA ASN A 237 -16.23 2.25 5.08
C ASN A 237 -16.36 0.74 4.79
N ASP A 238 -16.34 -0.11 5.83
CA ASP A 238 -16.49 -1.57 5.64
C ASP A 238 -17.84 -1.96 5.02
N GLY A 239 -18.93 -1.32 5.46
CA GLY A 239 -20.28 -1.61 4.97
C GLY A 239 -20.43 -1.43 3.46
N SER A 240 -19.65 -0.54 2.85
CA SER A 240 -19.63 -0.33 1.40
C SER A 240 -19.23 -1.59 0.62
N PHE A 241 -18.58 -2.58 1.24
CA PHE A 241 -18.28 -3.88 0.64
C PHE A 241 -19.45 -4.89 0.67
N GLY A 242 -20.65 -4.52 1.14
CA GLY A 242 -21.85 -5.36 1.15
C GLY A 242 -21.99 -6.18 2.43
N ALA A 243 -22.77 -7.27 2.37
CA ALA A 243 -23.00 -8.18 3.49
C ALA A 243 -21.67 -8.70 4.09
N ALA A 244 -21.63 -8.96 5.39
CA ALA A 244 -20.43 -9.51 6.03
C ALA A 244 -20.05 -10.85 5.38
N GLY A 245 -18.77 -11.01 5.02
CA GLY A 245 -18.29 -12.20 4.29
C GLY A 245 -18.47 -12.18 2.77
N ASN A 246 -19.05 -11.11 2.19
CA ASN A 246 -19.14 -10.92 0.74
C ASN A 246 -17.74 -11.10 0.08
N PRO A 247 -17.58 -12.01 -0.90
CA PRO A 247 -16.28 -12.26 -1.54
C PRO A 247 -15.76 -11.02 -2.28
N ILE A 248 -14.50 -10.63 -2.06
CA ILE A 248 -13.87 -9.53 -2.79
C ILE A 248 -12.74 -10.09 -3.67
N THR A 249 -12.74 -9.72 -4.95
CA THR A 249 -11.68 -10.07 -5.90
C THR A 249 -11.07 -8.81 -6.51
N LEU A 250 -9.74 -8.71 -6.41
CA LEU A 250 -8.95 -7.58 -6.89
C LEU A 250 -8.18 -7.98 -8.15
N ASN A 251 -8.84 -7.81 -9.29
CA ASN A 251 -8.41 -8.29 -10.61
C ASN A 251 -7.36 -7.39 -11.25
N THR A 252 -6.68 -7.90 -12.27
CA THR A 252 -5.68 -7.16 -13.06
C THR A 252 -6.31 -5.90 -13.67
N GLY A 253 -5.64 -4.74 -13.49
CA GLY A 253 -6.18 -3.41 -13.81
C GLY A 253 -7.02 -2.79 -12.68
N GLY A 254 -7.48 -3.59 -11.72
CA GLY A 254 -8.17 -3.16 -10.51
C GLY A 254 -7.25 -2.46 -9.51
N SER A 255 -7.78 -1.43 -8.86
CA SER A 255 -7.07 -0.64 -7.85
C SER A 255 -8.00 -0.23 -6.71
N LEU A 256 -7.82 -0.82 -5.54
CA LEU A 256 -8.63 -0.52 -4.35
C LEU A 256 -8.08 0.71 -3.62
N ARG A 257 -8.80 1.83 -3.72
CA ARG A 257 -8.60 3.05 -2.92
C ARG A 257 -9.52 3.04 -1.69
N SER A 258 -9.12 3.76 -0.65
CA SER A 258 -9.85 3.75 0.62
C SER A 258 -9.77 5.08 1.36
N THR A 259 -10.80 5.42 2.13
CA THR A 259 -10.65 6.30 3.30
C THR A 259 -9.95 5.56 4.45
N THR A 260 -9.80 6.20 5.61
CA THR A 260 -9.28 5.52 6.81
C THR A 260 -10.36 4.67 7.48
N PHE A 261 -10.25 3.34 7.41
CA PHE A 261 -11.10 2.39 8.12
C PHE A 261 -10.43 1.01 8.29
N SER A 262 -11.09 0.09 8.99
CA SER A 262 -10.68 -1.31 9.12
C SER A 262 -11.74 -2.28 8.61
N THR A 263 -11.31 -3.44 8.10
CA THR A 263 -12.18 -4.50 7.61
C THR A 263 -11.67 -5.88 8.02
N SER A 264 -12.59 -6.82 8.29
CA SER A 264 -12.29 -8.23 8.57
C SER A 264 -12.62 -9.14 7.37
N ARG A 265 -12.86 -8.57 6.20
CA ARG A 265 -13.29 -9.32 4.99
C ARG A 265 -12.11 -9.99 4.31
N ASN A 266 -12.35 -11.17 3.74
CA ASN A 266 -11.35 -11.84 2.92
C ASN A 266 -11.31 -11.23 1.52
N ILE A 267 -10.12 -11.21 0.90
CA ILE A 267 -9.92 -10.70 -0.46
C ILE A 267 -8.94 -11.57 -1.22
N THR A 268 -9.28 -11.87 -2.47
CA THR A 268 -8.42 -12.61 -3.40
C THR A 268 -7.80 -11.63 -4.39
N ILE A 269 -6.47 -11.58 -4.47
CA ILE A 269 -5.74 -10.79 -5.45
C ILE A 269 -5.52 -11.62 -6.71
N ASN A 270 -5.91 -11.07 -7.85
CA ASN A 270 -5.72 -11.65 -9.18
C ASN A 270 -5.03 -10.62 -10.11
N GLY A 271 -3.90 -10.09 -9.64
CA GLY A 271 -3.06 -9.09 -10.31
C GLY A 271 -3.43 -7.61 -10.09
N GLY A 272 -4.48 -7.28 -9.34
CA GLY A 272 -4.81 -5.90 -8.96
C GLY A 272 -3.95 -5.35 -7.80
N GLN A 273 -4.22 -4.12 -7.37
CA GLN A 273 -3.41 -3.39 -6.38
C GLN A 273 -4.21 -2.70 -5.27
N PHE A 274 -3.63 -2.61 -4.08
CA PHE A 274 -4.08 -1.69 -3.03
C PHE A 274 -3.45 -0.31 -3.24
N ASN A 275 -4.22 0.76 -3.11
CA ASN A 275 -3.72 2.13 -3.05
C ASN A 275 -4.55 2.94 -2.02
N PRO A 276 -4.22 2.88 -0.72
CA PRO A 276 -4.94 3.64 0.30
C PRO A 276 -4.87 5.17 0.16
N ASP A 277 -4.23 5.73 -0.86
CA ASP A 277 -4.42 7.11 -1.31
C ASP A 277 -4.16 8.19 -0.24
N GLY A 278 -3.05 8.06 0.48
CA GLY A 278 -2.68 8.92 1.62
C GLY A 278 -3.35 8.56 2.94
N GLN A 279 -4.37 7.69 2.92
CA GLN A 279 -5.12 7.23 4.09
C GLN A 279 -4.54 5.92 4.67
N THR A 280 -5.12 5.44 5.77
CA THR A 280 -4.73 4.17 6.40
C THR A 280 -5.85 3.13 6.31
N LEU A 281 -5.62 2.06 5.54
CA LEU A 281 -6.51 0.90 5.47
C LEU A 281 -5.98 -0.22 6.36
N THR A 282 -6.78 -0.69 7.31
CA THR A 282 -6.43 -1.86 8.14
C THR A 282 -7.18 -3.10 7.66
N TRP A 283 -6.44 -4.07 7.15
CA TRP A 283 -6.97 -5.32 6.62
C TRP A 283 -6.74 -6.47 7.61
N ASN A 284 -7.79 -6.84 8.34
CA ASN A 284 -7.81 -7.91 9.34
C ASN A 284 -8.29 -9.26 8.77
N GLY A 285 -8.95 -9.27 7.62
CA GLY A 285 -9.32 -10.51 6.94
C GLY A 285 -8.14 -11.16 6.22
N VAL A 286 -8.34 -12.35 5.68
CA VAL A 286 -7.31 -13.07 4.92
C VAL A 286 -7.16 -12.44 3.54
N ILE A 287 -5.91 -12.13 3.18
CA ILE A 287 -5.51 -11.78 1.81
C ILE A 287 -4.88 -13.03 1.17
N SER A 288 -5.34 -13.40 -0.02
CA SER A 288 -4.88 -14.58 -0.77
C SER A 288 -4.62 -14.28 -2.24
N GLY A 289 -4.03 -15.23 -2.99
CA GLY A 289 -3.84 -15.14 -4.44
C GLY A 289 -2.46 -14.63 -4.88
N THR A 290 -2.41 -13.84 -5.96
CA THR A 290 -1.16 -13.30 -6.50
C THR A 290 -0.51 -12.29 -5.55
N ALA A 291 0.75 -11.90 -5.82
CA ALA A 291 1.48 -10.87 -5.09
C ALA A 291 0.64 -9.63 -4.76
N LEU A 292 0.74 -9.19 -3.50
CA LEU A 292 0.14 -7.96 -3.00
C LEU A 292 0.88 -6.77 -3.61
N ARG A 293 0.27 -6.18 -4.64
CA ARG A 293 0.73 -4.92 -5.21
C ARG A 293 0.22 -3.76 -4.35
N GLN A 294 1.11 -2.94 -3.83
CA GLN A 294 0.75 -1.71 -3.13
C GLN A 294 1.27 -0.50 -3.91
N ALA A 295 0.37 0.28 -4.49
CA ALA A 295 0.68 1.48 -5.23
C ALA A 295 0.67 2.71 -4.30
N GLY A 296 1.72 3.54 -4.42
CA GLY A 296 1.92 4.70 -3.57
C GLY A 296 1.27 5.98 -4.10
N ASN A 297 0.36 6.50 -3.30
CA ASN A 297 0.10 7.93 -3.11
C ASN A 297 0.34 8.28 -1.62
N GLY A 298 1.43 7.77 -1.02
CA GLY A 298 1.71 7.89 0.42
C GLY A 298 0.79 7.10 1.37
N GLY A 299 -0.13 6.28 0.83
CA GLY A 299 -1.09 5.50 1.63
C GLY A 299 -0.47 4.39 2.48
N THR A 300 -1.08 4.12 3.63
CA THR A 300 -0.70 3.06 4.58
C THR A 300 -1.66 1.87 4.49
N LEU A 301 -1.12 0.66 4.34
CA LEU A 301 -1.85 -0.60 4.46
C LEU A 301 -1.36 -1.34 5.70
N VAL A 302 -2.26 -1.75 6.59
CA VAL A 302 -1.95 -2.51 7.80
C VAL A 302 -2.44 -3.94 7.64
N LEU A 303 -1.53 -4.91 7.79
CA LEU A 303 -1.83 -6.34 7.74
C LEU A 303 -1.70 -6.92 9.16
N THR A 304 -2.79 -7.51 9.65
CA THR A 304 -2.86 -8.08 11.00
C THR A 304 -3.14 -9.59 11.02
N ASN A 305 -3.45 -10.19 9.87
CA ASN A 305 -3.86 -11.59 9.77
C ASN A 305 -2.66 -12.51 9.42
N PRO A 306 -2.31 -13.50 10.28
CA PRO A 306 -1.23 -14.44 10.01
C PRO A 306 -1.60 -15.58 9.04
N ALA A 307 -2.87 -15.71 8.64
CA ALA A 307 -3.31 -16.70 7.64
C ALA A 307 -3.25 -16.15 6.19
N ASN A 308 -2.58 -15.01 5.98
CA ASN A 308 -2.34 -14.45 4.66
C ASN A 308 -1.56 -15.43 3.78
N SER A 309 -2.03 -15.60 2.54
CA SER A 309 -1.56 -16.64 1.59
C SER A 309 -1.26 -16.07 0.20
N PHE A 310 -1.16 -14.75 0.08
CA PHE A 310 -0.75 -14.11 -1.17
C PHE A 310 0.75 -14.32 -1.48
N ASP A 311 1.10 -14.32 -2.76
CA ASP A 311 2.46 -14.57 -3.25
C ASP A 311 3.40 -13.35 -3.11
N GLY A 312 3.63 -12.91 -1.86
CA GLY A 312 4.59 -11.86 -1.53
C GLY A 312 4.12 -10.43 -1.81
N VAL A 313 5.00 -9.46 -1.63
CA VAL A 313 4.68 -8.02 -1.68
C VAL A 313 5.41 -7.36 -2.86
N LYS A 314 4.72 -6.49 -3.60
CA LYS A 314 5.32 -5.65 -4.63
C LYS A 314 4.95 -4.18 -4.41
N PHE A 315 5.95 -3.35 -4.11
CA PHE A 315 5.76 -1.91 -4.02
C PHE A 315 5.82 -1.26 -5.40
N GLU A 316 4.83 -0.40 -5.69
CA GLU A 316 4.68 0.40 -6.90
C GLU A 316 4.34 1.87 -6.53
N GLY A 317 4.52 2.84 -7.42
CA GLY A 317 4.18 4.26 -7.18
C GLY A 317 5.03 5.03 -6.13
N SER A 318 4.43 6.06 -5.51
CA SER A 318 5.10 7.03 -4.62
C SER A 318 5.03 6.65 -3.13
N GLY A 319 6.09 5.97 -2.67
CA GLY A 319 6.42 5.78 -1.24
C GLY A 319 5.30 5.24 -0.32
N PRO A 320 4.63 4.12 -0.64
CA PRO A 320 3.62 3.51 0.23
C PRO A 320 4.20 2.97 1.54
N THR A 321 3.39 2.87 2.59
CA THR A 321 3.77 2.19 3.85
C THR A 321 2.98 0.89 4.02
N LEU A 322 3.68 -0.22 4.26
CA LEU A 322 3.10 -1.49 4.68
C LEU A 322 3.42 -1.73 6.15
N VAL A 323 2.39 -1.99 6.96
CA VAL A 323 2.51 -2.20 8.42
C VAL A 323 2.18 -3.65 8.75
N PHE A 324 3.04 -4.31 9.51
CA PHE A 324 2.89 -5.73 9.87
C PHE A 324 3.67 -6.06 11.15
N GLY A 325 3.24 -7.09 11.88
CA GLY A 325 3.84 -7.47 13.18
C GLY A 325 4.51 -8.84 13.23
N ALA A 326 4.35 -9.68 12.20
CA ALA A 326 4.97 -11.00 12.11
C ALA A 326 5.17 -11.42 10.64
N ASP A 327 6.11 -12.33 10.38
CA ASP A 327 6.45 -12.80 9.03
C ASP A 327 5.25 -13.38 8.26
N ALA A 328 4.35 -14.06 8.97
CA ALA A 328 3.15 -14.67 8.39
C ALA A 328 2.15 -13.63 7.83
N HIS A 329 2.23 -12.37 8.26
CA HIS A 329 1.36 -11.31 7.72
C HIS A 329 1.74 -10.95 6.26
N LEU A 330 2.97 -11.26 5.84
CA LEU A 330 3.53 -10.93 4.53
C LEU A 330 3.24 -12.00 3.44
N GLY A 331 2.40 -12.99 3.74
CA GLY A 331 2.07 -14.08 2.82
C GLY A 331 3.20 -15.10 2.68
N VAL A 332 3.27 -15.75 1.50
CA VAL A 332 4.23 -16.84 1.23
C VAL A 332 5.46 -16.40 0.44
N GLY A 333 5.32 -15.41 -0.45
CA GLY A 333 6.39 -14.95 -1.35
C GLY A 333 7.32 -13.88 -0.75
N GLY A 334 8.30 -13.46 -1.56
CA GLY A 334 9.26 -12.39 -1.22
C GLY A 334 8.71 -10.97 -1.36
N ILE A 335 9.54 -9.97 -1.07
CA ILE A 335 9.22 -8.54 -1.20
C ILE A 335 10.01 -7.93 -2.35
N THR A 336 9.36 -7.21 -3.25
CA THR A 336 10.00 -6.51 -4.39
C THR A 336 9.72 -5.01 -4.36
N ARG A 337 10.75 -4.20 -4.50
CA ARG A 337 10.67 -2.75 -4.70
C ARG A 337 10.80 -2.40 -6.19
N ALA A 338 9.70 -2.14 -6.89
CA ALA A 338 9.71 -1.97 -8.35
C ALA A 338 9.77 -0.48 -8.80
N ASN A 339 10.98 0.09 -8.84
CA ASN A 339 11.26 1.47 -9.31
C ASN A 339 10.28 2.53 -8.79
N VAL A 340 10.18 2.59 -7.46
CA VAL A 340 9.25 3.44 -6.71
C VAL A 340 9.97 4.64 -6.09
N GLY A 341 9.20 5.51 -5.43
CA GLY A 341 9.74 6.42 -4.41
C GLY A 341 10.29 5.64 -3.21
N ASP A 342 9.97 6.07 -1.99
CA ASP A 342 10.59 5.50 -0.79
C ASP A 342 9.61 4.67 0.07
N PRO A 343 9.27 3.42 -0.31
CA PRO A 343 8.35 2.60 0.47
C PRO A 343 8.93 2.25 1.85
N THR A 344 8.03 2.10 2.82
CA THR A 344 8.36 1.72 4.19
C THR A 344 7.72 0.39 4.56
N LEU A 345 8.56 -0.57 4.93
CA LEU A 345 8.20 -1.75 5.71
C LEU A 345 8.21 -1.34 7.19
N ARG A 346 7.04 -1.07 7.76
CA ARG A 346 6.89 -0.67 9.17
C ARG A 346 6.53 -1.87 10.03
N ILE A 347 7.54 -2.35 10.74
CA ILE A 347 7.46 -3.47 11.67
C ILE A 347 6.91 -2.93 12.99
N VAL A 348 5.86 -3.56 13.51
CA VAL A 348 5.17 -3.17 14.76
C VAL A 348 5.07 -4.32 15.75
N GLY A 349 4.81 -3.98 17.01
CA GLY A 349 4.74 -4.91 18.13
C GLY A 349 6.07 -5.01 18.89
N THR A 350 6.00 -5.26 20.19
CA THR A 350 7.17 -5.26 21.09
C THR A 350 8.11 -6.46 20.89
N THR A 351 7.62 -7.55 20.30
CA THR A 351 8.38 -8.78 20.01
C THR A 351 8.09 -9.28 18.59
N PRO A 352 8.50 -8.54 17.54
CA PRO A 352 8.10 -8.84 16.15
C PRO A 352 8.81 -10.07 15.57
N GLY A 353 9.87 -10.56 16.24
CA GLY A 353 10.50 -11.84 15.95
C GLY A 353 11.35 -11.84 14.68
N THR A 354 11.31 -12.95 13.95
CA THR A 354 12.14 -13.20 12.77
C THR A 354 11.34 -13.15 11.49
N PHE A 355 11.85 -12.41 10.51
CA PHE A 355 11.31 -12.27 9.16
C PHE A 355 12.17 -13.04 8.16
N THR A 356 11.54 -13.89 7.35
CA THR A 356 12.19 -14.82 6.42
C THR A 356 12.08 -14.40 4.97
N LYS A 357 11.20 -13.43 4.65
CA LYS A 357 10.93 -13.03 3.26
C LYS A 357 12.17 -12.42 2.62
N ALA A 358 12.66 -13.03 1.54
CA ALA A 358 13.70 -12.44 0.71
C ALA A 358 13.24 -11.10 0.14
N VAL A 359 14.17 -10.17 -0.05
CA VAL A 359 13.88 -8.80 -0.50
C VAL A 359 14.69 -8.50 -1.76
N ALA A 360 14.02 -8.05 -2.82
CA ALA A 360 14.62 -7.54 -4.04
C ALA A 360 14.46 -6.01 -4.10
N VAL A 361 15.56 -5.29 -3.88
CA VAL A 361 15.65 -3.86 -4.21
C VAL A 361 15.84 -3.74 -5.72
N GLY A 362 14.81 -3.24 -6.41
CA GLY A 362 14.85 -3.04 -7.85
C GLY A 362 15.71 -1.84 -8.27
N THR A 363 15.49 -1.38 -9.49
CA THR A 363 16.20 -0.23 -10.07
C THR A 363 15.64 1.12 -9.57
N GLY A 364 16.27 2.21 -10.02
CA GLY A 364 15.85 3.58 -9.74
C GLY A 364 16.73 4.30 -8.71
N THR A 365 16.15 5.32 -8.07
CA THR A 365 16.72 6.06 -6.95
C THR A 365 15.79 5.95 -5.74
N GLY A 366 16.17 6.54 -4.60
CA GLY A 366 15.37 6.50 -3.36
C GLY A 366 15.81 5.40 -2.40
N SER A 367 14.93 4.98 -1.51
CA SER A 367 15.21 3.98 -0.46
C SER A 367 14.17 2.86 -0.40
N LEU A 368 14.55 1.67 0.07
CA LEU A 368 13.65 0.79 0.81
C LEU A 368 13.86 1.05 2.30
N ARG A 369 12.81 1.40 3.04
CA ARG A 369 12.88 1.69 4.48
C ARG A 369 12.41 0.50 5.30
N PHE A 370 13.19 0.12 6.29
CA PHE A 370 12.78 -0.76 7.39
C PHE A 370 12.61 0.11 8.63
N GLU A 371 11.37 0.24 9.10
CA GLU A 371 11.04 1.03 10.29
C GLU A 371 10.61 0.10 11.41
N VAL A 372 11.41 0.00 12.47
CA VAL A 372 11.05 -0.75 13.69
C VAL A 372 10.45 0.26 14.66
N ALA A 373 9.12 0.25 14.80
CA ALA A 373 8.36 1.38 15.33
C ALA A 373 8.53 1.59 16.85
N GLU A 374 8.64 0.51 17.63
CA GLU A 374 8.75 0.53 19.08
C GLU A 374 10.22 0.50 19.53
N SER A 375 10.59 1.34 20.51
CA SER A 375 11.99 1.49 20.95
C SER A 375 12.59 0.24 21.60
N THR A 376 11.75 -0.60 22.21
CA THR A 376 12.15 -1.87 22.83
C THR A 376 12.09 -3.05 21.88
N ALA A 377 11.51 -2.89 20.69
CA ALA A 377 11.37 -3.98 19.73
C ALA A 377 12.70 -4.33 19.07
N THR A 378 12.95 -5.63 18.91
CA THR A 378 14.04 -6.17 18.10
C THR A 378 13.45 -7.03 17.00
N ALA A 379 13.67 -6.63 15.75
CA ALA A 379 13.26 -7.36 14.56
C ALA A 379 14.49 -8.02 13.91
N THR A 380 14.43 -9.32 13.67
CA THR A 380 15.50 -10.06 13.00
C THR A 380 15.10 -10.32 11.55
N TRP A 381 15.86 -9.80 10.60
CA TRP A 381 15.64 -10.03 9.18
C TRP A 381 16.62 -11.10 8.67
N ASN A 382 16.11 -12.32 8.46
CA ASN A 382 16.83 -13.47 7.91
C ASN A 382 16.66 -13.58 6.39
N GLY A 383 15.64 -12.97 5.79
CA GLY A 383 15.47 -12.98 4.34
C GLY A 383 16.58 -12.18 3.65
N VAL A 384 17.29 -12.76 2.67
CA VAL A 384 18.36 -12.05 1.95
C VAL A 384 17.83 -10.79 1.28
N ILE A 385 18.44 -9.64 1.57
CA ILE A 385 18.21 -8.39 0.83
C ILE A 385 19.19 -8.35 -0.35
N SER A 386 18.67 -8.21 -1.57
CA SER A 386 19.40 -8.36 -2.83
C SER A 386 19.06 -7.25 -3.81
N GLY A 387 19.99 -6.88 -4.70
CA GLY A 387 19.69 -5.96 -5.80
C GLY A 387 20.92 -5.31 -6.43
N THR A 388 20.92 -5.19 -7.75
CA THR A 388 22.07 -4.69 -8.53
C THR A 388 22.14 -3.16 -8.63
N SER A 389 21.11 -2.43 -8.17
CA SER A 389 21.13 -0.96 -8.16
C SER A 389 22.14 -0.43 -7.15
N THR A 390 23.03 0.46 -7.61
CA THR A 390 23.98 1.20 -6.77
C THR A 390 23.40 2.51 -6.21
N THR A 391 22.14 2.81 -6.51
CA THR A 391 21.47 4.11 -6.24
C THR A 391 20.20 3.99 -5.40
N VAL A 392 19.68 2.77 -5.19
CA VAL A 392 18.58 2.51 -4.25
C VAL A 392 19.18 2.15 -2.89
N ALA A 393 18.96 2.97 -1.88
CA ALA A 393 19.45 2.73 -0.54
C ALA A 393 18.59 1.71 0.22
N VAL A 394 19.19 0.98 1.16
CA VAL A 394 18.47 0.32 2.26
C VAL A 394 18.58 1.22 3.48
N ALA A 395 17.45 1.58 4.09
CA ALA A 395 17.41 2.57 5.15
C ALA A 395 16.76 2.01 6.43
N LYS A 396 17.48 2.03 7.55
CA LYS A 396 16.95 1.71 8.87
C LYS A 396 16.34 2.98 9.50
N ARG A 397 15.09 2.87 9.97
CA ARG A 397 14.30 3.90 10.64
C ARG A 397 13.62 3.35 11.89
N GLY A 398 12.95 4.24 12.63
CA GLY A 398 12.26 3.92 13.88
C GLY A 398 13.25 3.66 15.03
N PRO A 399 12.82 3.82 16.28
CA PRO A 399 13.71 3.75 17.45
C PRO A 399 14.18 2.33 17.78
N GLY A 400 13.49 1.28 17.33
CA GLY A 400 13.83 -0.10 17.67
C GLY A 400 15.08 -0.65 16.98
N ARG A 401 15.41 -1.91 17.27
CA ARG A 401 16.59 -2.62 16.74
C ARG A 401 16.22 -3.46 15.51
N LEU A 402 17.01 -3.37 14.44
CA LEU A 402 16.94 -4.28 13.29
C LEU A 402 18.23 -5.11 13.21
N ILE A 403 18.11 -6.42 13.08
CA ILE A 403 19.25 -7.33 12.87
C ILE A 403 19.20 -7.82 11.42
N LEU A 404 20.30 -7.66 10.67
CA LEU A 404 20.51 -8.30 9.37
C LEU A 404 21.35 -9.56 9.60
N ALA A 405 20.69 -10.72 9.65
CA ALA A 405 21.29 -11.97 10.12
C ALA A 405 22.01 -12.78 9.05
N ASN A 406 21.64 -12.60 7.77
CA ASN A 406 22.19 -13.32 6.63
C ASN A 406 22.97 -12.39 5.69
N ASP A 407 23.70 -12.98 4.74
CA ASP A 407 24.46 -12.27 3.71
C ASP A 407 23.55 -11.52 2.73
N ASN A 408 23.70 -10.20 2.68
CA ASN A 408 22.90 -9.31 1.84
C ASN A 408 23.69 -8.85 0.61
N THR A 409 23.09 -8.99 -0.57
CA THR A 409 23.74 -8.80 -1.87
C THR A 409 23.32 -7.52 -2.60
N TYR A 410 22.68 -6.58 -1.91
CA TYR A 410 22.37 -5.27 -2.49
C TYR A 410 23.61 -4.37 -2.59
N LEU A 411 23.74 -3.64 -3.71
CA LEU A 411 24.92 -2.81 -4.03
C LEU A 411 24.73 -1.31 -3.75
N GLY A 412 23.52 -0.88 -3.39
CA GLY A 412 23.20 0.51 -3.07
C GLY A 412 23.66 0.93 -1.68
N PRO A 413 23.47 2.21 -1.29
CA PRO A 413 23.87 2.70 0.02
C PRO A 413 23.12 2.03 1.18
N THR A 414 23.73 2.03 2.38
CA THR A 414 23.01 1.75 3.63
C THR A 414 22.95 2.98 4.50
N ASN A 415 21.74 3.40 4.89
CA ASN A 415 21.51 4.58 5.72
C ASN A 415 20.87 4.18 7.06
N VAL A 416 21.58 4.34 8.16
CA VAL A 416 21.05 4.11 9.51
C VAL A 416 20.57 5.44 10.06
N ASN A 417 19.29 5.75 9.83
CA ASN A 417 18.71 7.06 10.14
C ASN A 417 18.20 7.19 11.58
N ALA A 418 17.89 6.08 12.25
CA ALA A 418 17.38 6.07 13.63
C ALA A 418 17.43 4.66 14.26
N GLY A 419 17.55 4.62 15.59
CA GLY A 419 17.63 3.38 16.36
C GLY A 419 18.89 2.58 16.03
N THR A 420 18.87 1.27 16.29
CA THR A 420 20.03 0.39 16.07
C THR A 420 19.89 -0.46 14.80
N LEU A 421 20.93 -0.52 13.99
CA LEU A 421 21.14 -1.57 12.98
C LEU A 421 22.26 -2.50 13.44
N LEU A 422 22.03 -3.81 13.38
CA LEU A 422 23.01 -4.84 13.76
C LEU A 422 23.28 -5.73 12.54
N VAL A 423 24.50 -5.68 12.02
CA VAL A 423 24.95 -6.50 10.88
C VAL A 423 25.62 -7.75 11.43
N ASN A 424 24.96 -8.90 11.36
CA ASN A 424 25.49 -10.19 11.82
C ASN A 424 25.90 -11.12 10.67
N GLY A 425 25.22 -11.01 9.52
CA GLY A 425 25.72 -11.57 8.25
C GLY A 425 26.71 -10.61 7.58
N THR A 426 26.88 -10.74 6.27
CA THR A 426 27.64 -9.75 5.48
C THR A 426 26.73 -8.78 4.71
N THR A 427 27.31 -7.67 4.26
CA THR A 427 26.80 -6.91 3.12
C THR A 427 27.80 -6.95 1.97
N ALA A 428 27.32 -7.05 0.73
CA ALA A 428 28.14 -6.95 -0.48
C ALA A 428 28.81 -5.56 -0.63
N SER A 429 29.65 -5.37 -1.64
CA SER A 429 30.35 -4.12 -1.93
C SER A 429 29.40 -2.95 -2.26
N GLN A 430 28.91 -2.28 -1.23
CA GLN A 430 27.96 -1.16 -1.32
C GLN A 430 28.63 0.15 -1.75
N ARG A 431 27.82 1.18 -2.00
CA ARG A 431 28.30 2.56 -2.10
C ARG A 431 28.55 3.14 -0.71
N ALA A 432 27.86 4.21 -0.31
CA ALA A 432 28.03 4.77 1.02
C ALA A 432 27.37 3.90 2.10
N TYR A 433 28.00 3.81 3.27
CA TYR A 433 27.35 3.33 4.49
C TYR A 433 27.37 4.50 5.48
N THR A 434 26.21 4.94 5.97
CA THR A 434 26.12 6.15 6.79
C THR A 434 25.26 5.92 8.01
N VAL A 435 25.76 6.28 9.19
CA VAL A 435 25.01 6.30 10.45
C VAL A 435 24.78 7.74 10.85
N ALA A 436 23.51 8.09 11.08
CA ALA A 436 23.08 9.45 11.41
C ALA A 436 23.22 9.75 12.92
N ASP A 437 23.09 11.04 13.26
CA ASP A 437 22.96 11.54 14.64
C ASP A 437 21.91 10.74 15.43
N GLY A 438 22.28 10.31 16.64
CA GLY A 438 21.42 9.52 17.53
C GLY A 438 21.14 8.08 17.07
N ALA A 439 21.73 7.61 15.96
CA ALA A 439 21.59 6.24 15.49
C ALA A 439 22.82 5.39 15.86
N THR A 440 22.61 4.07 15.94
CA THR A 440 23.66 3.11 16.31
C THR A 440 23.83 2.05 15.23
N LEU A 441 25.08 1.73 14.90
CA LEU A 441 25.45 0.56 14.12
C LEU A 441 26.24 -0.42 14.99
N GLY A 442 25.98 -1.71 14.84
CA GLY A 442 26.73 -2.77 15.49
C GLY A 442 26.61 -4.11 14.78
N GLY A 443 26.75 -5.20 15.55
CA GLY A 443 26.69 -6.58 15.07
C GLY A 443 28.07 -7.21 14.89
N THR A 444 28.07 -8.52 14.63
CA THR A 444 29.28 -9.37 14.56
C THR A 444 29.75 -9.69 13.14
N GLY A 445 29.19 -9.01 12.15
CA GLY A 445 29.30 -9.34 10.72
C GLY A 445 30.37 -8.54 9.98
N SER A 446 30.21 -8.44 8.66
CA SER A 446 31.12 -7.68 7.78
C SER A 446 30.38 -6.76 6.82
N ILE A 447 30.79 -5.50 6.79
CA ILE A 447 30.25 -4.46 5.91
C ILE A 447 31.16 -4.36 4.68
N GLY A 448 30.72 -4.86 3.54
CA GLY A 448 31.40 -4.67 2.27
C GLY A 448 31.19 -3.27 1.68
N LEU A 449 32.25 -2.66 1.18
CA LEU A 449 32.20 -1.40 0.44
C LEU A 449 32.87 -1.55 -0.93
N ALA A 450 32.38 -0.81 -1.92
CA ALA A 450 33.01 -0.68 -3.22
C ALA A 450 34.16 0.32 -3.15
N ALA A 451 35.25 0.07 -3.88
CA ALA A 451 36.42 0.93 -3.92
C ALA A 451 36.08 2.42 -4.11
N GLY A 452 36.70 3.28 -3.30
CA GLY A 452 36.41 4.72 -3.25
C GLY A 452 35.15 5.12 -2.47
N SER A 453 34.46 4.16 -1.82
CA SER A 453 33.34 4.42 -0.91
C SER A 453 33.79 4.24 0.55
N ALA A 454 33.08 4.87 1.48
CA ALA A 454 33.40 4.84 2.90
C ALA A 454 32.19 4.45 3.75
N PHE A 455 32.48 3.92 4.94
CA PHE A 455 31.57 3.91 6.07
C PHE A 455 31.81 5.17 6.90
N THR A 456 30.76 5.97 7.10
CA THR A 456 30.79 7.23 7.85
C THR A 456 29.80 7.19 9.01
N ALA A 457 30.31 7.36 10.23
CA ALA A 457 29.49 7.70 11.40
C ALA A 457 29.56 9.23 11.58
N VAL A 458 28.43 9.92 11.43
CA VAL A 458 28.38 11.38 11.55
C VAL A 458 28.40 11.84 13.01
N SER A 459 28.54 13.13 13.27
CA SER A 459 28.43 13.69 14.62
C SER A 459 27.17 13.19 15.35
N GLY A 460 27.32 12.69 16.59
CA GLY A 460 26.24 12.09 17.38
C GLY A 460 25.88 10.64 17.03
N ALA A 461 26.45 10.04 15.98
CA ALA A 461 26.29 8.62 15.66
C ALA A 461 27.11 7.73 16.61
N THR A 462 26.67 6.49 16.82
CA THR A 462 27.40 5.46 17.59
C THR A 462 27.75 4.25 16.72
N VAL A 463 28.98 3.79 16.84
CA VAL A 463 29.45 2.50 16.33
C VAL A 463 29.77 1.62 17.53
N ALA A 464 29.01 0.55 17.73
CA ALA A 464 29.13 -0.38 18.85
C ALA A 464 29.23 -1.79 18.26
N PRO A 465 30.44 -2.32 17.99
CA PRO A 465 30.62 -3.68 17.49
C PRO A 465 29.88 -4.72 18.34
N GLY A 466 29.53 -5.86 17.76
CA GLY A 466 28.92 -6.97 18.51
C GLY A 466 27.42 -6.82 18.81
N GLN A 467 26.95 -7.73 19.68
CA GLN A 467 25.63 -7.72 20.32
C GLN A 467 25.80 -8.19 21.78
N SER A 468 26.48 -7.37 22.58
CA SER A 468 27.52 -7.82 23.55
C SER A 468 28.81 -8.25 22.81
N VAL A 469 29.91 -8.45 23.54
CA VAL A 469 31.28 -8.61 23.04
C VAL A 469 31.39 -9.31 21.67
N GLY A 470 31.89 -8.58 20.67
CA GLY A 470 31.96 -9.07 19.30
C GLY A 470 32.93 -8.29 18.40
N THR A 471 33.11 -8.80 17.18
CA THR A 471 33.92 -8.13 16.16
C THR A 471 33.04 -7.70 14.99
N LEU A 472 33.04 -6.41 14.67
CA LEU A 472 32.45 -5.88 13.43
C LEU A 472 33.57 -5.61 12.43
N THR A 473 33.42 -6.07 11.19
CA THR A 473 34.41 -5.84 10.11
C THR A 473 33.91 -4.81 9.10
N VAL A 474 34.78 -3.91 8.65
CA VAL A 474 34.52 -2.89 7.63
C VAL A 474 35.49 -3.13 6.47
N GLY A 475 34.98 -3.66 5.35
CA GLY A 475 35.73 -3.90 4.12
C GLY A 475 35.79 -2.66 3.22
N GLY A 476 36.31 -1.54 3.75
CA GLY A 476 36.43 -0.24 3.08
C GLY A 476 36.96 0.83 4.03
N SER A 477 37.09 2.07 3.57
CA SER A 477 37.52 3.18 4.44
C SER A 477 36.51 3.48 5.55
N LEU A 478 37.01 3.78 6.74
CA LEU A 478 36.26 4.20 7.92
C LEU A 478 36.45 5.70 8.17
N VAL A 479 35.35 6.41 8.40
CA VAL A 479 35.32 7.80 8.88
C VAL A 479 34.43 7.88 10.11
N LEU A 480 35.01 8.28 11.24
CA LEU A 480 34.29 8.66 12.45
C LEU A 480 34.37 10.18 12.56
N ASP A 481 33.28 10.89 12.26
CA ASP A 481 33.26 12.36 12.31
C ASP A 481 33.43 12.89 13.75
N ALA A 482 33.78 14.17 13.87
CA ALA A 482 33.82 14.89 15.15
C ALA A 482 32.51 14.71 15.95
N GLY A 483 32.59 14.24 17.19
CA GLY A 483 31.43 13.96 18.04
C GLY A 483 30.68 12.66 17.72
N SER A 484 31.12 11.84 16.76
CA SER A 484 30.69 10.43 16.66
C SER A 484 31.36 9.60 17.76
N THR A 485 30.79 8.44 18.11
CA THR A 485 31.30 7.58 19.19
C THR A 485 31.61 6.16 18.70
N LEU A 486 32.83 5.67 18.96
CA LEU A 486 33.12 4.23 19.02
C LEU A 486 32.86 3.76 20.47
N ALA A 487 31.87 2.88 20.65
CA ALA A 487 31.57 2.24 21.92
C ALA A 487 32.17 0.83 21.94
N ILE A 488 32.83 0.48 23.04
CA ILE A 488 33.50 -0.81 23.23
C ILE A 488 33.04 -1.41 24.56
N GLU A 489 32.38 -2.57 24.51
CA GLU A 489 32.12 -3.42 25.68
C GLU A 489 33.38 -4.22 26.06
N ILE A 490 33.67 -4.33 27.36
CA ILE A 490 34.82 -5.07 27.91
C ILE A 490 34.30 -5.97 29.06
N GLU A 491 33.97 -7.22 28.73
CA GLU A 491 33.61 -8.26 29.70
C GLU A 491 34.81 -9.07 30.20
N GLY A 492 35.96 -8.96 29.53
CA GLY A 492 37.20 -9.64 29.88
C GLY A 492 38.40 -9.07 29.13
N LEU A 493 39.59 -9.61 29.45
CA LEU A 493 40.86 -9.14 28.90
C LEU A 493 41.43 -10.08 27.81
N GLY A 494 40.77 -11.20 27.56
CA GLY A 494 41.11 -12.15 26.49
C GLY A 494 40.52 -11.75 25.14
N THR A 495 41.09 -12.27 24.06
CA THR A 495 40.54 -12.11 22.71
C THR A 495 39.10 -12.62 22.64
N GLY A 496 38.19 -11.79 22.11
CA GLY A 496 36.76 -12.10 22.05
C GLY A 496 35.99 -11.93 23.37
N GLN A 497 36.61 -11.33 24.40
CA GLN A 497 35.95 -10.89 25.63
C GLN A 497 35.77 -9.36 25.70
N TYR A 498 36.00 -8.69 24.58
CA TYR A 498 35.82 -7.26 24.41
C TYR A 498 35.51 -6.96 22.94
N ASP A 499 34.86 -5.83 22.67
CA ASP A 499 34.49 -5.41 21.33
C ASP A 499 35.70 -5.01 20.48
N ARG A 500 35.64 -5.32 19.19
CA ARG A 500 36.65 -4.95 18.22
C ARG A 500 36.05 -4.46 16.91
N LEU A 501 36.52 -3.32 16.43
CA LEU A 501 36.28 -2.87 15.06
C LEU A 501 37.48 -3.26 14.18
N VAL A 502 37.24 -4.01 13.11
CA VAL A 502 38.28 -4.36 12.12
C VAL A 502 38.04 -3.51 10.88
N VAL A 503 39.07 -2.83 10.38
CA VAL A 503 39.05 -2.12 9.08
C VAL A 503 39.97 -2.85 8.12
N ALA A 504 39.37 -3.57 7.18
CA ALA A 504 40.05 -4.53 6.32
C ALA A 504 40.44 -3.92 4.97
N GLY A 505 41.63 -4.31 4.47
CA GLY A 505 42.08 -4.05 3.10
C GLY A 505 43.10 -2.92 2.99
N ALA A 506 44.29 -3.26 2.49
CA ALA A 506 45.47 -2.39 2.46
C ALA A 506 45.23 -0.97 1.88
N ALA A 507 44.42 -0.84 0.82
CA ALA A 507 44.20 0.43 0.13
C ALA A 507 43.19 1.38 0.81
N ASN A 508 42.58 0.96 1.93
CA ASN A 508 41.60 1.76 2.66
C ASN A 508 42.28 2.70 3.69
N THR A 509 41.48 3.46 4.41
CA THR A 509 41.93 4.45 5.41
C THR A 509 41.06 4.43 6.66
N VAL A 510 41.64 4.81 7.80
CA VAL A 510 40.90 5.09 9.03
C VAL A 510 41.07 6.56 9.37
N THR A 511 39.96 7.30 9.44
CA THR A 511 39.93 8.72 9.80
C THR A 511 39.07 8.94 11.04
N LEU A 512 39.66 9.56 12.05
CA LEU A 512 39.01 10.07 13.25
C LEU A 512 38.97 11.60 13.14
N GLY A 513 37.76 12.17 13.11
CA GLY A 513 37.57 13.61 13.16
C GLY A 513 37.99 14.18 14.52
N ASP A 514 38.47 15.42 14.53
CA ASP A 514 38.87 16.12 15.76
C ASP A 514 37.68 16.18 16.74
N GLY A 515 37.81 15.53 17.90
CA GLY A 515 36.71 15.34 18.86
C GLY A 515 35.81 14.13 18.62
N ALA A 516 36.21 13.14 17.82
CA ALA A 516 35.60 11.80 17.83
C ALA A 516 35.78 11.16 19.23
N LEU A 517 34.81 10.34 19.66
CA LEU A 517 34.73 9.84 21.02
C LEU A 517 34.97 8.33 21.09
N LEU A 518 35.75 7.90 22.08
CA LEU A 518 35.82 6.52 22.56
C LEU A 518 35.01 6.40 23.85
N ALA A 519 34.01 5.52 23.87
CA ALA A 519 33.24 5.16 25.05
C ALA A 519 33.54 3.70 25.44
N LEU A 520 33.74 3.44 26.73
CA LEU A 520 34.02 2.11 27.25
C LEU A 520 32.88 1.69 28.19
N ASP A 521 32.21 0.58 27.89
CA ASP A 521 31.39 -0.13 28.86
C ASP A 521 32.22 -1.28 29.45
N ILE A 522 32.32 -1.34 30.77
CA ILE A 522 33.34 -2.16 31.45
C ILE A 522 32.65 -2.98 32.53
N ALA A 523 32.65 -4.30 32.34
CA ALA A 523 32.01 -5.22 33.28
C ALA A 523 32.59 -5.08 34.70
N SER A 524 31.70 -5.14 35.70
CA SER A 524 32.12 -5.16 37.09
C SER A 524 32.85 -6.46 37.43
N GLY A 525 34.01 -6.39 38.06
CA GLY A 525 34.71 -7.58 38.57
C GLY A 525 35.74 -8.20 37.64
N LEU A 526 36.19 -7.49 36.59
CA LEU A 526 37.32 -7.92 35.75
C LEU A 526 38.53 -8.36 36.58
N PRO A 527 39.19 -9.48 36.22
CA PRO A 527 40.39 -9.96 36.93
C PRO A 527 41.54 -8.95 36.81
N PRO A 528 42.47 -8.88 37.78
CA PRO A 528 43.58 -7.93 37.73
C PRO A 528 44.45 -8.10 36.47
N ALA A 529 44.57 -7.03 35.69
CA ALA A 529 45.40 -6.99 34.50
C ALA A 529 46.90 -7.04 34.85
N ALA A 530 47.66 -7.75 34.02
CA ALA A 530 49.12 -7.67 34.01
C ALA A 530 49.57 -6.31 33.44
N VAL A 531 50.72 -5.82 33.88
CA VAL A 531 51.37 -4.67 33.22
C VAL A 531 51.74 -5.08 31.78
N GLY A 532 51.43 -4.23 30.81
CA GLY A 532 51.62 -4.50 29.39
C GLY A 532 50.49 -5.32 28.74
N ALA A 533 49.44 -5.69 29.48
CA ALA A 533 48.23 -6.25 28.86
C ALA A 533 47.62 -5.22 27.89
N ALA A 534 47.19 -5.68 26.71
CA ALA A 534 46.68 -4.82 25.64
C ALA A 534 45.32 -5.30 25.12
N LEU A 535 44.39 -4.38 24.92
CA LEU A 535 43.08 -4.61 24.29
C LEU A 535 43.06 -3.89 22.94
N TYR A 536 43.13 -4.65 21.85
CA TYR A 536 43.15 -4.13 20.48
C TYR A 536 41.72 -3.81 20.01
N ILE A 537 41.27 -2.59 20.29
CA ILE A 537 39.88 -2.14 20.07
C ILE A 537 39.60 -1.75 18.61
N LEU A 538 40.62 -1.32 17.87
CA LEU A 538 40.55 -1.10 16.42
C LEU A 538 41.76 -1.74 15.73
N ASP A 539 41.48 -2.76 14.92
CA ASP A 539 42.41 -3.54 14.09
C ASP A 539 42.39 -2.96 12.66
N ASN A 540 43.41 -2.19 12.31
CA ASN A 540 43.55 -1.35 11.13
C ASN A 540 44.42 -2.07 10.08
N GLN A 541 43.85 -3.05 9.40
CA GLN A 541 44.52 -3.86 8.37
C GLN A 541 44.72 -3.11 7.03
N THR A 542 44.78 -1.78 7.08
CA THR A 542 45.15 -0.91 5.96
C THR A 542 46.67 -0.71 5.95
N SER A 543 47.24 -0.19 4.86
CA SER A 543 48.66 0.19 4.82
C SER A 543 48.92 1.60 5.38
N SER A 544 47.90 2.25 5.95
CA SER A 544 47.94 3.65 6.35
C SER A 544 47.81 3.79 7.87
N ALA A 545 48.52 4.77 8.45
CA ALA A 545 48.29 5.18 9.83
C ALA A 545 46.84 5.66 10.02
N VAL A 546 46.31 5.54 11.24
CA VAL A 546 45.08 6.25 11.64
C VAL A 546 45.31 7.75 11.49
N LEU A 547 44.39 8.43 10.83
CA LEU A 547 44.40 9.88 10.65
C LEU A 547 43.55 10.52 11.74
N GLY A 548 44.15 11.31 12.62
CA GLY A 548 43.49 11.91 13.78
C GLY A 548 43.52 11.01 15.02
N ALA A 549 42.74 11.38 16.03
CA ALA A 549 42.66 10.73 17.33
C ALA A 549 41.21 10.76 17.85
N PHE A 550 40.91 9.96 18.87
CA PHE A 550 39.76 10.16 19.74
C PHE A 550 39.99 11.36 20.68
N GLN A 551 39.17 11.56 21.70
CA GLN A 551 39.34 12.59 22.74
C GLN A 551 40.58 12.41 23.67
N TYR A 552 41.53 11.57 23.25
CA TYR A 552 42.73 11.16 23.98
C TYR A 552 43.92 11.19 23.02
N ASP A 553 44.98 11.93 23.37
CA ASP A 553 46.24 11.94 22.64
C ASP A 553 46.99 10.59 22.79
N GLU A 554 48.03 10.37 21.98
CA GLU A 554 48.92 9.19 22.10
C GLU A 554 49.51 9.08 23.52
N GLY A 555 49.18 8.00 24.23
CA GLY A 555 49.62 7.77 25.61
C GLY A 555 48.73 8.39 26.69
N ASP A 556 47.60 9.02 26.35
CA ASP A 556 46.67 9.55 27.37
C ASP A 556 45.98 8.43 28.16
N LEU A 557 45.65 8.73 29.42
CA LEU A 557 44.93 7.82 30.31
C LEU A 557 43.44 7.78 29.94
N VAL A 558 42.96 6.63 29.45
CA VAL A 558 41.53 6.43 29.17
C VAL A 558 40.72 6.08 30.42
N GLY A 559 41.33 5.42 31.42
CA GLY A 559 40.62 5.00 32.63
C GLY A 559 41.42 4.13 33.60
N VAL A 560 40.73 3.64 34.63
CA VAL A 560 41.27 2.72 35.64
C VAL A 560 40.27 1.57 35.81
N PHE A 561 40.67 0.37 35.41
CA PHE A 561 39.87 -0.86 35.50
C PHE A 561 40.80 -2.08 35.58
N ALA A 562 40.27 -3.24 35.96
CA ALA A 562 41.07 -4.46 36.15
C ALA A 562 42.30 -4.23 37.06
N GLY A 563 42.20 -3.36 38.07
CA GLY A 563 43.32 -3.02 38.96
C GLY A 563 44.56 -2.45 38.26
N LYS A 564 44.40 -1.75 37.12
CA LYS A 564 45.45 -0.99 36.42
C LYS A 564 44.94 0.33 35.88
N ARG A 565 45.87 1.24 35.64
CA ARG A 565 45.69 2.44 34.81
C ARG A 565 45.85 2.02 33.35
N TRP A 566 44.98 2.50 32.46
CA TRP A 566 45.02 2.15 31.04
C TRP A 566 45.26 3.38 30.19
N GLN A 567 46.23 3.30 29.28
CA GLN A 567 46.55 4.35 28.29
C GLN A 567 46.14 3.92 26.89
N ILE A 568 45.84 4.86 26.00
CA ILE A 568 45.64 4.60 24.57
C ILE A 568 46.96 4.66 23.80
N THR A 569 47.08 3.86 22.73
CA THR A 569 48.07 4.05 21.67
C THR A 569 47.42 3.83 20.31
N TYR A 570 47.84 4.62 19.32
CA TYR A 570 47.45 4.55 17.91
C TYR A 570 48.56 3.93 17.04
N ARG A 571 49.53 3.25 17.69
CA ARG A 571 50.73 2.68 17.08
C ARG A 571 50.87 1.17 17.33
N ALA A 572 49.80 0.54 17.83
CA ALA A 572 49.80 -0.89 18.10
C ALA A 572 49.84 -1.72 16.81
N ASP A 573 50.13 -3.01 16.95
CA ASP A 573 50.20 -3.98 15.86
C ASP A 573 49.61 -5.32 16.37
N THR A 574 48.41 -5.66 15.91
CA THR A 574 47.57 -6.74 16.43
C THR A 574 48.24 -8.10 16.20
N GLY A 575 48.85 -8.61 17.27
CA GLY A 575 49.59 -9.88 17.25
C GLY A 575 51.11 -9.72 17.20
N ALA A 576 51.65 -8.51 17.03
CA ALA A 576 53.08 -8.23 17.10
C ALA A 576 53.48 -7.35 18.30
N GLY A 577 52.66 -6.39 18.73
CA GLY A 577 52.94 -5.58 19.92
C GLY A 577 52.15 -4.28 20.05
N ILE A 578 52.65 -3.37 20.91
CA ILE A 578 52.04 -2.07 21.22
C ILE A 578 52.76 -0.89 20.54
N SER A 579 53.60 -1.16 19.54
CA SER A 579 54.40 -0.14 18.85
C SER A 579 54.86 -0.63 17.48
N GLY A 580 54.80 0.24 16.47
CA GLY A 580 55.36 -0.02 15.13
C GLY A 580 54.31 -0.30 14.06
N GLY A 581 53.04 -0.47 14.45
CA GLY A 581 51.91 -0.59 13.53
C GLY A 581 51.03 0.66 13.52
N ASN A 582 49.76 0.46 13.19
CA ASN A 582 48.74 1.46 12.92
C ASN A 582 47.39 1.15 13.61
N ASP A 583 47.38 0.24 14.58
CA ASP A 583 46.18 -0.14 15.34
C ASP A 583 45.95 0.73 16.57
N ILE A 584 44.71 0.71 17.06
CA ILE A 584 44.34 1.37 18.31
C ILE A 584 44.19 0.33 19.42
N ALA A 585 44.98 0.46 20.47
CA ALA A 585 44.93 -0.42 21.64
C ALA A 585 44.89 0.36 22.95
N LEU A 586 44.25 -0.24 23.95
CA LEU A 586 44.34 0.18 25.35
C LEU A 586 45.40 -0.67 26.05
N VAL A 587 46.36 -0.05 26.74
CA VAL A 587 47.50 -0.72 27.38
C VAL A 587 47.52 -0.48 28.89
N ALA A 588 47.58 -1.56 29.67
CA ALA A 588 47.68 -1.53 31.12
C ALA A 588 49.08 -1.13 31.59
N ILE A 589 49.19 0.02 32.25
CA ILE A 589 50.47 0.54 32.80
C ILE A 589 50.57 0.36 34.32
N PRO A 590 51.79 0.41 34.89
CA PRO A 590 51.98 0.40 36.33
C PRO A 590 51.26 1.58 36.99
N GLU A 591 50.78 1.37 38.22
CA GLU A 591 50.46 2.50 39.09
C GLU A 591 51.75 3.28 39.41
N PRO A 592 51.69 4.63 39.51
CA PRO A 592 52.86 5.41 39.88
C PRO A 592 53.33 4.99 41.26
N SER A 593 54.58 4.50 41.35
CA SER A 593 55.11 3.99 42.60
C SER A 593 55.15 5.08 43.68
N LEU A 594 54.89 4.70 44.93
CA LEU A 594 55.01 5.60 46.09
C LEU A 594 56.39 6.30 46.15
N ALA A 595 57.45 5.65 45.63
CA ALA A 595 58.77 6.24 45.49
C ALA A 595 58.80 7.44 44.52
N ALA A 596 58.13 7.35 43.36
CA ALA A 596 58.04 8.47 42.42
C ALA A 596 57.26 9.66 43.02
N LEU A 597 56.20 9.37 43.79
CA LEU A 597 55.41 10.40 44.48
C LEU A 597 56.20 11.08 45.61
N LEU A 598 57.02 10.34 46.36
CA LEU A 598 57.90 10.91 47.39
C LEU A 598 59.03 11.76 46.79
N LEU A 599 59.64 11.36 45.66
CA LEU A 599 60.66 12.18 45.01
C LEU A 599 60.10 13.52 44.48
N ALA A 600 58.86 13.54 43.98
CA ALA A 600 58.19 14.78 43.56
C ALA A 600 57.89 15.74 44.74
N MET A 601 57.71 15.22 45.96
CA MET A 601 57.47 16.02 47.18
C MET A 601 58.75 16.50 47.87
N ALA A 602 59.92 15.91 47.56
CA ALA A 602 61.20 16.25 48.18
C ALA A 602 61.59 17.76 48.08
N PRO A 603 61.32 18.51 46.99
CA PRO A 603 61.69 19.93 46.90
C PRO A 603 60.93 20.84 47.88
N LEU A 604 59.72 20.48 48.30
CA LEU A 604 58.91 21.32 49.20
C LEU A 604 59.38 21.24 50.66
N VAL A 605 59.88 20.09 51.11
CA VAL A 605 60.31 19.91 52.51
C VAL A 605 61.66 20.60 52.78
N VAL A 606 62.57 20.61 51.80
CA VAL A 606 63.91 21.23 51.95
C VAL A 606 63.82 22.77 51.99
N ARG A 607 62.92 23.40 51.22
CA ARG A 607 62.78 24.87 51.21
C ARG A 607 62.25 25.48 52.51
N ARG A 608 61.66 24.70 53.43
CA ARG A 608 61.14 25.22 54.71
C ARG A 608 62.15 25.23 55.87
N ARG A 609 63.38 24.73 55.66
CA ARG A 609 64.42 24.64 56.70
C ARG A 609 65.61 25.61 56.56
N ALA A 610 65.61 26.46 55.52
CA ALA A 610 66.71 27.39 55.21
C ALA A 610 66.41 28.88 55.51
N ARG A 611 65.40 29.17 56.36
CA ARG A 611 65.15 30.51 56.92
C ARG A 611 64.69 30.42 58.38
N ARG A 612 65.65 30.42 59.30
CA ARG A 612 65.55 30.92 60.67
C ARG A 612 66.86 31.62 61.00
#